data_AF-A0A7J7EG73-F1
#
_entry.id   AF-A0A7J7EG73-F1
#
_cell.length_a   1.000
_cell.length_b   1.000
_cell.length_c   1.000
_cell.angle_alpha   90.00
_cell.angle_beta   90.00
_cell.angle_gamma   90.00
#
_symmetry.space_group_name_H-M   'P 1'
#
loop_
_entity.id
_entity.type
_entity.pdbx_description
1 polymer ?
#
loop_
_entity_poly.entity_id
_entity_poly.type
_entity_poly.pdbx_seq_one_letter_code
_entity_poly.pdbx_strand_id
1 'polypeptide(L)'
;MLDSKRYAIIGADLRDLPELEEKLKKCNMNTQLPTLLITECVLVYMTPEQSANLLKWAANSFETAMFINYEQVNMDDRFGQIMIENLRRRQCDLAGVETCKSLESQKERLLSNGWETASAVDMMELYSRLPRAEVSRIESLEFLDEMELLEQLMRHYCLCWATKGGSELGT
;
A
#
# COMPACT_ATOMS: atom_id res chain seq x y z
N MET A 1 19.48 -6.86 -13.10
CA MET A 1 18.15 -7.05 -13.73
C MET A 1 18.07 -8.49 -14.17
N LEU A 2 17.03 -9.21 -13.74
CA LEU A 2 16.74 -10.57 -14.19
C LEU A 2 15.46 -10.47 -15.01
N ASP A 3 15.48 -10.87 -16.27
CA ASP A 3 14.36 -10.68 -17.18
C ASP A 3 13.99 -12.00 -17.86
N SER A 4 12.69 -12.23 -18.01
CA SER A 4 12.10 -13.38 -18.67
C SER A 4 10.75 -13.00 -19.26
N LYS A 5 10.23 -13.84 -20.16
CA LYS A 5 8.97 -13.57 -20.87
C LYS A 5 7.77 -13.25 -19.95
N ARG A 6 7.73 -13.76 -18.72
CA ARG A 6 6.58 -13.67 -17.82
C ARG A 6 6.91 -13.10 -16.44
N TYR A 7 8.18 -12.77 -16.19
CA TYR A 7 8.64 -12.31 -14.87
C TYR A 7 9.96 -11.56 -15.01
N ALA A 8 10.06 -10.38 -14.38
CA ALA A 8 11.27 -9.59 -14.32
C ALA A 8 11.53 -9.09 -12.89
N ILE A 9 12.79 -9.04 -12.49
CA ILE A 9 13.28 -8.45 -11.24
C ILE A 9 14.22 -7.29 -11.59
N ILE A 10 13.86 -6.10 -11.12
CA ILE A 10 14.55 -4.85 -11.39
C ILE A 10 15.04 -4.27 -10.06
N GLY A 11 16.35 -4.00 -9.97
CA GLY A 11 16.88 -3.14 -8.91
C GLY A 11 16.82 -1.70 -9.38
N ALA A 12 16.00 -0.88 -8.73
CA ALA A 12 15.84 0.55 -8.98
C ALA A 12 15.45 1.23 -7.66
N ASP A 13 15.81 2.50 -7.51
CA ASP A 13 15.30 3.31 -6.41
C ASP A 13 13.91 3.84 -6.79
N LEU A 14 12.88 3.54 -6.00
CA LEU A 14 11.52 4.02 -6.27
C LEU A 14 11.37 5.55 -6.20
N ARG A 15 12.38 6.23 -5.64
CA ARG A 15 12.46 7.69 -5.56
C ARG A 15 13.06 8.31 -6.82
N ASP A 16 13.74 7.52 -7.66
CA ASP A 16 14.28 7.92 -8.96
C ASP A 16 13.36 7.37 -10.07
N LEU A 17 12.27 8.10 -10.32
CA LEU A 17 11.24 7.69 -11.29
C LEU A 17 11.78 7.58 -12.73
N PRO A 18 12.66 8.47 -13.22
CA PRO A 18 13.31 8.28 -14.52
C PRO A 18 14.06 6.95 -14.63
N GLU A 19 14.84 6.57 -13.61
CA GLU A 19 15.56 5.29 -13.59
C GLU A 19 14.58 4.10 -13.58
N LEU A 20 13.55 4.16 -12.74
CA LEU A 20 12.52 3.14 -12.62
C LEU A 20 11.82 2.90 -13.97
N GLU A 21 11.36 3.97 -14.61
CA GLU A 21 10.64 3.90 -15.89
C GLU A 21 11.52 3.36 -17.01
N GLU A 22 12.77 3.82 -17.10
CA GLU A 22 13.73 3.33 -18.09
C GLU A 22 13.93 1.81 -17.96
N LYS A 23 14.14 1.31 -16.74
CA LYS A 23 14.38 -0.11 -16.48
C LYS A 23 13.13 -0.96 -16.71
N LEU A 24 11.95 -0.47 -16.36
CA LEU A 24 10.68 -1.17 -16.64
C LEU A 24 10.44 -1.28 -18.15
N LYS A 25 10.67 -0.20 -18.91
CA LYS A 25 10.57 -0.20 -20.37
C LYS A 25 11.58 -1.15 -21.01
N LYS A 26 12.81 -1.23 -20.47
CA LYS A 26 13.82 -2.23 -20.90
C LYS A 26 13.37 -3.67 -20.70
N CYS A 27 12.50 -3.94 -19.73
CA CYS A 27 11.86 -5.24 -19.51
C CYS A 27 10.53 -5.40 -20.28
N ASN A 28 10.30 -4.58 -21.30
CA ASN A 28 9.10 -4.63 -22.15
C ASN A 28 7.78 -4.41 -21.40
N MET A 29 7.77 -3.60 -20.33
CA MET A 29 6.52 -3.18 -19.70
C MET A 29 5.65 -2.41 -20.71
N ASN A 30 4.44 -2.91 -20.96
CA ASN A 30 3.49 -2.34 -21.91
C ASN A 30 2.43 -1.51 -21.18
N THR A 31 2.47 -0.18 -21.36
CA THR A 31 1.55 0.77 -20.72
C THR A 31 0.12 0.75 -21.27
N GLN A 32 -0.11 0.07 -22.39
CA GLN A 32 -1.44 -0.09 -22.98
C GLN A 32 -2.25 -1.24 -22.36
N LEU A 33 -1.65 -2.03 -21.47
CA LEU A 33 -2.34 -3.12 -20.78
C LEU A 33 -2.88 -2.66 -19.42
N PRO A 34 -4.07 -3.15 -19.00
CA PRO A 34 -4.52 -2.99 -17.63
C PRO A 34 -3.46 -3.48 -16.64
N THR A 35 -3.04 -2.61 -15.72
CA THR A 35 -1.91 -2.90 -14.83
C THR A 35 -2.30 -2.73 -13.36
N LEU A 36 -2.03 -3.76 -12.55
CA LEU A 36 -2.12 -3.71 -11.10
C LEU A 36 -0.73 -3.40 -10.53
N LEU A 37 -0.64 -2.32 -9.74
CA LEU A 37 0.53 -1.94 -8.98
C LEU A 37 0.29 -2.22 -7.49
N ILE A 38 1.28 -2.77 -6.81
CA ILE A 38 1.16 -3.17 -5.41
C ILE A 38 2.32 -2.54 -4.62
N THR A 39 1.99 -1.86 -3.53
CA THR A 39 2.93 -1.43 -2.50
C THR A 39 2.49 -2.00 -1.17
N GLU A 40 3.25 -2.98 -0.67
CA GLU A 40 2.98 -3.66 0.59
C GLU A 40 4.08 -3.29 1.60
N CYS A 41 3.74 -2.39 2.53
CA CYS A 41 4.65 -1.71 3.44
C CYS A 41 5.86 -1.09 2.71
N VAL A 42 5.59 -0.18 1.76
CA VAL A 42 6.66 0.48 0.98
C VAL A 42 6.60 2.00 1.08
N LEU A 43 5.43 2.61 0.85
CA LEU A 43 5.33 4.05 0.65
C LEU A 43 5.63 4.84 1.94
N VAL A 44 5.31 4.29 3.10
CA VAL A 44 5.66 4.85 4.42
C VAL A 44 7.17 5.10 4.64
N TYR A 45 8.06 4.44 3.88
CA TYR A 45 9.51 4.58 4.00
C TYR A 45 10.13 5.68 3.14
N MET A 46 9.36 6.28 2.24
CA MET A 46 9.79 7.43 1.43
C MET A 46 9.07 8.68 1.92
N THR A 47 9.58 9.86 1.55
CA THR A 47 8.90 11.09 1.95
C THR A 47 7.51 11.16 1.29
N PRO A 48 6.57 11.92 1.87
CA PRO A 48 5.23 12.10 1.33
C PRO A 48 5.27 12.60 -0.12
N GLU A 49 6.16 13.55 -0.42
CA GLU A 49 6.42 14.03 -1.77
C GLU A 49 6.85 12.91 -2.73
N GLN A 50 7.80 12.05 -2.31
CA GLN A 50 8.28 10.93 -3.12
C GLN A 50 7.17 9.91 -3.38
N SER A 51 6.39 9.55 -2.36
CA SER A 51 5.27 8.62 -2.51
C SER A 51 4.16 9.19 -3.42
N ALA A 52 3.87 10.49 -3.29
CA ALA A 52 2.91 11.18 -4.16
C ALA A 52 3.39 11.20 -5.61
N ASN A 53 4.68 11.47 -5.85
CA ASN A 53 5.27 11.43 -7.18
C ASN A 53 5.18 10.03 -7.80
N LEU A 54 5.42 8.96 -7.03
CA LEU A 54 5.28 7.59 -7.51
C LEU A 54 3.82 7.23 -7.84
N LEU A 55 2.87 7.61 -6.98
CA LEU A 55 1.43 7.43 -7.23
C LEU A 55 0.98 8.14 -8.50
N LYS A 56 1.42 9.39 -8.68
CA LYS A 56 1.12 10.22 -9.84
C LYS A 56 1.75 9.68 -11.12
N TRP A 57 3.00 9.21 -11.04
CA TRP A 57 3.66 8.54 -12.16
C TRP A 57 2.89 7.29 -12.59
N ALA A 58 2.46 6.45 -11.64
CA ALA A 58 1.68 5.26 -11.93
C ALA A 58 0.35 5.63 -12.61
N ALA A 59 -0.40 6.58 -12.04
CA ALA A 59 -1.65 7.06 -12.62
C ALA A 59 -1.48 7.65 -14.02
N ASN A 60 -0.36 8.32 -14.31
CA ASN A 60 -0.08 8.87 -15.64
C ASN A 60 0.44 7.84 -16.64
N SER A 61 1.08 6.77 -16.17
CA SER A 61 1.71 5.77 -17.04
C SER A 61 0.71 4.84 -17.69
N PHE A 62 -0.43 4.58 -17.05
CA PHE A 62 -1.42 3.61 -17.50
C PHE A 62 -2.78 4.27 -17.71
N GLU A 63 -3.45 3.93 -18.81
CA GLU A 63 -4.82 4.36 -19.06
C GLU A 63 -5.80 3.63 -18.13
N THR A 64 -5.66 2.31 -18.04
CA THR A 64 -6.40 1.44 -17.12
C THR A 64 -5.46 0.86 -16.07
N ALA A 65 -5.72 1.16 -14.80
CA ALA A 65 -4.89 0.65 -13.70
C ALA A 65 -5.64 0.49 -12.39
N MET A 66 -5.06 -0.35 -11.54
CA MET A 66 -5.40 -0.46 -10.12
C MET A 66 -4.14 -0.29 -9.27
N PHE A 67 -4.27 0.36 -8.13
CA PHE A 67 -3.23 0.45 -7.11
C PHE A 67 -3.72 -0.24 -5.86
N ILE A 68 -2.86 -1.04 -5.24
CA ILE A 68 -3.07 -1.56 -3.88
C ILE A 68 -1.96 -1.02 -3.00
N ASN A 69 -2.34 -0.39 -1.89
CA ASN A 69 -1.42 0.04 -0.85
C ASN A 69 -1.80 -0.59 0.48
N TYR A 70 -0.87 -1.31 1.09
CA TYR A 70 -1.00 -1.80 2.46
C TYR A 70 0.10 -1.16 3.30
N GLU A 71 -0.28 -0.40 4.33
CA GLU A 71 0.68 0.22 5.27
C GLU A 71 -0.05 0.68 6.54
N GLN A 72 0.64 1.47 7.37
CA GLN A 72 0.09 1.99 8.61
C GLN A 72 -1.07 2.98 8.38
N VAL A 73 -1.92 3.12 9.40
CA VAL A 73 -2.99 4.10 9.51
C VAL A 73 -3.18 4.50 10.98
N ASN A 74 -3.89 5.59 11.25
CA ASN A 74 -4.21 6.05 12.61
C ASN A 74 -2.96 6.34 13.47
N MET A 75 -1.86 6.79 12.84
CA MET A 75 -0.55 6.94 13.50
C MET A 75 -0.42 8.16 14.43
N ASP A 76 -1.45 9.01 14.52
CA ASP A 76 -1.48 10.22 15.36
C ASP A 76 -1.81 9.95 16.84
N ASP A 77 -2.14 8.71 17.21
CA ASP A 77 -2.48 8.36 18.59
C ASP A 77 -1.26 7.87 19.42
N ARG A 78 -1.49 7.56 20.71
CA ARG A 78 -0.41 7.11 21.61
C ARG A 78 0.24 5.80 21.15
N PHE A 79 -0.52 4.87 20.58
CA PHE A 79 0.02 3.61 20.09
C PHE A 79 0.84 3.83 18.82
N GLY A 80 0.35 4.66 17.89
CA GLY A 80 1.11 5.11 16.72
C GLY A 80 2.46 5.72 17.10
N GLN A 81 2.50 6.59 18.12
CA GLN A 81 3.77 7.16 18.61
C GLN A 81 4.72 6.09 19.19
N ILE A 82 4.19 5.12 19.94
CA ILE A 82 4.98 3.98 20.45
C ILE A 82 5.54 3.15 19.28
N MET A 83 4.73 2.89 18.25
CA MET A 83 5.16 2.17 17.05
C MET A 83 6.30 2.89 16.32
N ILE A 84 6.17 4.22 16.13
CA ILE A 84 7.22 5.05 15.52
C ILE A 84 8.50 4.98 16.33
N GLU A 85 8.42 5.15 17.65
CA GLU A 85 9.60 5.10 18.53
C GLU A 85 10.29 3.72 18.48
N ASN A 86 9.51 2.65 18.50
CA ASN A 86 10.02 1.28 18.42
C ASN A 86 10.76 1.00 17.10
N LEU A 87 10.27 1.54 15.97
CA LEU A 87 10.95 1.39 14.68
C LEU A 87 12.21 2.26 14.59
N ARG A 88 12.17 3.49 15.11
CA ARG A 88 13.36 4.36 15.19
C ARG A 88 14.48 3.75 16.02
N ARG A 89 14.16 3.08 17.14
CA ARG A 89 15.15 2.32 17.95
C ARG A 89 15.86 1.22 17.15
N ARG A 90 15.23 0.72 16.08
CA ARG A 90 15.80 -0.26 15.13
C ARG A 90 16.42 0.39 13.89
N GLN A 91 16.69 1.70 13.93
CA GLN A 91 17.26 2.47 12.82
C GLN A 91 16.37 2.44 11.56
N CYS A 92 15.06 2.32 11.75
CA CYS A 92 14.06 2.31 10.70
C CYS A 92 13.12 3.49 10.88
N ASP A 93 13.36 4.59 10.18
CA ASP A 93 12.48 5.77 10.23
C ASP A 93 11.34 5.65 9.22
N LEU A 94 10.16 6.16 9.62
CA LEU A 94 8.97 6.19 8.78
C LEU A 94 8.84 7.58 8.15
N ALA A 95 9.62 7.84 7.11
CA ALA A 95 9.69 9.15 6.45
C ALA A 95 8.32 9.66 5.95
N GLY A 96 7.39 8.76 5.64
CA GLY A 96 6.06 9.06 5.12
C GLY A 96 4.94 9.03 6.15
N VAL A 97 5.24 8.93 7.46
CA VAL A 97 4.22 8.67 8.50
C VAL A 97 3.12 9.72 8.58
N GLU A 98 3.37 10.97 8.18
CA GLU A 98 2.35 12.02 8.15
C GLU A 98 1.18 11.70 7.21
N THR A 99 1.38 10.83 6.22
CA THR A 99 0.33 10.35 5.32
C THR A 99 -0.50 9.22 5.91
N CYS A 100 -0.07 8.63 7.04
CA CYS A 100 -0.71 7.51 7.72
C CYS A 100 -1.66 7.98 8.85
N LYS A 101 -2.26 9.16 8.70
CA LYS A 101 -3.08 9.80 9.75
C LYS A 101 -4.42 9.11 9.96
N SER A 102 -5.10 8.75 8.87
CA SER A 102 -6.42 8.12 8.87
C SER A 102 -6.72 7.45 7.52
N LEU A 103 -7.77 6.62 7.47
CA LEU A 103 -8.26 6.04 6.22
C LEU A 103 -8.64 7.13 5.20
N GLU A 104 -9.17 8.27 5.66
CA GLU A 104 -9.49 9.40 4.79
C GLU A 104 -8.24 10.02 4.18
N SER A 105 -7.16 10.21 4.95
CA SER A 105 -5.89 10.71 4.40
C SER A 105 -5.27 9.76 3.38
N GLN A 106 -5.42 8.44 3.58
CA GLN A 106 -4.94 7.44 2.63
C GLN A 106 -5.72 7.48 1.31
N LYS A 107 -7.05 7.60 1.38
CA LYS A 107 -7.91 7.78 0.18
C LYS A 107 -7.60 9.09 -0.54
N GLU A 108 -7.53 10.20 0.19
CA GLU A 108 -7.24 11.52 -0.38
C GLU A 108 -5.89 11.55 -1.09
N ARG A 109 -4.87 10.90 -0.51
CA ARG A 109 -3.55 10.75 -1.13
C ARG A 109 -3.63 10.01 -2.48
N LEU A 110 -4.50 9.03 -2.64
CA LEU A 110 -4.71 8.36 -3.93
C LEU A 110 -5.45 9.29 -4.90
N LEU A 111 -6.59 9.85 -4.49
CA LEU A 111 -7.42 10.70 -5.35
C LEU A 111 -6.69 11.96 -5.85
N SER A 112 -5.97 12.65 -4.97
CA SER A 112 -5.19 13.85 -5.30
C SER A 112 -4.01 13.57 -6.25
N ASN A 113 -3.60 12.31 -6.42
CA ASN A 113 -2.50 11.89 -7.28
C ASN A 113 -2.96 11.18 -8.56
N GLY A 114 -4.16 11.50 -9.05
CA GLY A 114 -4.61 11.12 -10.40
C GLY A 114 -5.39 9.81 -10.48
N TRP A 115 -5.78 9.25 -9.34
CA TRP A 115 -6.69 8.09 -9.29
C TRP A 115 -8.15 8.54 -9.27
N GLU A 116 -9.04 7.79 -9.93
CA GLU A 116 -10.45 8.16 -10.08
C GLU A 116 -11.31 7.69 -8.91
N THR A 117 -10.99 6.53 -8.34
CA THR A 117 -11.64 5.98 -7.15
C THR A 117 -10.60 5.66 -6.08
N ALA A 118 -11.02 5.67 -4.83
CA ALA A 118 -10.21 5.19 -3.71
C ALA A 118 -11.10 4.61 -2.62
N SER A 119 -10.71 3.44 -2.11
CA SER A 119 -11.33 2.77 -0.98
C SER A 119 -10.25 2.36 0.00
N ALA A 120 -10.61 2.29 1.28
CA ALA A 120 -9.70 1.90 2.35
C ALA A 120 -10.49 1.25 3.48
N VAL A 121 -9.91 0.22 4.08
CA VAL A 121 -10.40 -0.42 5.31
C VAL A 121 -9.22 -0.62 6.25
N ASP A 122 -9.43 -0.46 7.55
CA ASP A 122 -8.43 -0.91 8.51
C ASP A 122 -8.42 -2.45 8.59
N MET A 123 -7.31 -3.03 9.06
CA MET A 123 -7.17 -4.49 9.06
C MET A 123 -8.09 -5.17 10.06
N MET A 124 -8.58 -4.47 11.08
CA MET A 124 -9.54 -5.04 12.02
C MET A 124 -10.92 -5.17 11.38
N GLU A 125 -11.33 -4.16 10.61
CA GLU A 125 -12.53 -4.22 9.78
C GLU A 125 -12.41 -5.37 8.75
N LEU A 126 -11.28 -5.48 8.06
CA LEU A 126 -11.03 -6.58 7.11
C LEU A 126 -11.12 -7.95 7.81
N TYR A 127 -10.44 -8.11 8.95
CA TYR A 127 -10.46 -9.33 9.75
C TYR A 127 -11.89 -9.72 10.16
N SER A 128 -12.69 -8.76 10.61
CA SER A 128 -14.09 -8.99 11.03
C SER A 128 -15.01 -9.44 9.89
N ARG A 129 -14.63 -9.17 8.63
CA ARG A 129 -15.37 -9.51 7.42
C ARG A 129 -14.91 -10.83 6.78
N LEU A 130 -13.89 -11.49 7.33
CA LEU A 130 -13.43 -12.78 6.84
C LEU A 130 -14.54 -13.85 6.96
N PRO A 131 -14.57 -14.85 6.05
CA PRO A 131 -15.46 -15.99 6.20
C PRO A 131 -15.25 -16.66 7.56
N ARG A 132 -16.34 -16.96 8.29
CA ARG A 132 -16.25 -17.57 9.64
C ARG A 132 -15.43 -18.85 9.69
N ALA A 133 -15.44 -19.64 8.60
CA ALA A 133 -14.63 -20.84 8.48
C ALA A 133 -13.12 -20.52 8.47
N GLU A 134 -12.71 -19.42 7.82
CA GLU A 134 -11.31 -18.98 7.79
C GLU A 134 -10.88 -18.42 9.14
N VAL A 135 -11.73 -17.61 9.79
CA VAL A 135 -11.48 -17.12 11.16
C VAL A 135 -11.27 -18.29 12.12
N SER A 136 -12.20 -19.25 12.14
CA SER A 136 -12.10 -20.44 13.00
C SER A 136 -10.85 -21.27 12.71
N ARG A 137 -10.48 -21.40 11.42
CA ARG A 137 -9.28 -22.12 11.00
C ARG A 137 -8.02 -21.43 11.53
N ILE A 138 -7.91 -20.11 11.37
CA ILE A 138 -6.74 -19.32 11.79
C ILE A 138 -6.63 -19.28 13.32
N GLU A 139 -7.70 -18.95 14.03
CA GLU A 139 -7.71 -18.86 15.50
C GLU A 139 -7.48 -20.21 16.20
N SER A 140 -7.65 -21.33 15.50
CA SER A 140 -7.33 -22.66 16.02
C SER A 140 -5.84 -23.03 15.94
N LEU A 141 -5.02 -22.26 15.21
CA LEU A 141 -3.60 -22.56 15.03
C LEU A 141 -2.77 -22.16 16.25
N GLU A 142 -3.08 -21.01 16.84
CA GLU A 142 -2.37 -20.48 18.00
C GLU A 142 -3.37 -19.88 18.99
N PHE A 143 -3.17 -20.17 20.27
CA PHE A 143 -3.97 -19.58 21.33
C PHE A 143 -3.48 -18.14 21.58
N LEU A 144 -4.39 -17.17 21.47
CA LEU A 144 -4.16 -15.77 21.78
C LEU A 144 -5.10 -15.35 22.92
N ASP A 145 -4.52 -15.01 24.07
CA ASP A 145 -5.25 -14.55 25.26
C ASP A 145 -5.51 -13.04 25.24
N GLU A 146 -4.61 -12.24 24.67
CA GLU A 146 -4.69 -10.78 24.60
C GLU A 146 -5.24 -10.29 23.25
N MET A 147 -6.55 -10.49 23.00
CA MET A 147 -7.22 -10.04 21.77
C MET A 147 -7.19 -8.51 21.59
N GLU A 148 -7.13 -7.75 22.69
CA GLU A 148 -7.05 -6.29 22.66
C GLU A 148 -5.76 -5.80 21.98
N LEU A 149 -4.65 -6.53 22.12
CA LEU A 149 -3.38 -6.19 21.45
C LEU A 149 -3.47 -6.42 19.94
N LEU A 150 -4.13 -7.50 19.52
CA LEU A 150 -4.38 -7.78 18.10
C LEU A 150 -5.29 -6.70 17.51
N GLU A 151 -6.39 -6.37 18.19
CA GLU A 151 -7.28 -5.30 17.76
C GLU A 151 -6.54 -3.96 17.63
N GLN A 152 -5.73 -3.62 18.63
CA GLN A 152 -4.94 -2.40 18.60
C GLN A 152 -3.96 -2.38 17.43
N LEU A 153 -3.25 -3.49 17.17
CA LEU A 153 -2.33 -3.60 16.03
C LEU A 153 -3.07 -3.51 14.69
N MET A 154 -4.17 -4.24 14.53
CA MET A 154 -4.95 -4.32 13.30
C MET A 154 -5.61 -2.97 12.95
N ARG A 155 -6.00 -2.17 13.95
CA ARG A 155 -6.51 -0.80 13.74
C ARG A 155 -5.46 0.21 13.28
N HIS A 156 -4.18 -0.16 13.34
CA HIS A 156 -3.06 0.70 12.92
C HIS A 156 -2.45 0.30 11.57
N TYR A 157 -3.10 -0.61 10.84
CA TYR A 157 -2.79 -0.91 9.46
C TYR A 157 -4.06 -0.81 8.61
N CYS A 158 -3.91 -0.46 7.34
CA CYS A 158 -5.00 -0.43 6.39
C CYS A 158 -4.65 -1.09 5.07
N LEU A 159 -5.67 -1.60 4.40
CA LEU A 159 -5.63 -1.97 3.00
C LEU A 159 -6.41 -0.91 2.20
N CYS A 160 -5.71 -0.23 1.31
CA CYS A 160 -6.25 0.77 0.40
C CYS A 160 -6.14 0.29 -1.03
N TRP A 161 -7.14 0.60 -1.85
CA TRP A 161 -7.05 0.40 -3.29
C TRP A 161 -7.69 1.53 -4.06
N ALA A 162 -7.17 1.78 -5.24
CA ALA A 162 -7.63 2.82 -6.16
C ALA A 162 -7.70 2.30 -7.58
N THR A 163 -8.59 2.85 -8.39
CA THR A 163 -8.73 2.50 -9.81
C THR A 163 -8.75 3.73 -10.70
N LYS A 164 -8.36 3.54 -11.96
CA LYS A 164 -8.47 4.51 -13.05
C LYS A 164 -8.81 3.77 -14.35
N GLY A 165 -9.72 4.33 -15.17
CA GLY A 165 -10.01 3.81 -16.52
C GLY A 165 -10.59 2.40 -16.56
N GLY A 166 -11.31 1.99 -15.51
CA GLY A 166 -11.81 0.63 -15.30
C GLY A 166 -13.28 0.38 -15.66
N SER A 167 -14.01 1.38 -16.17
CA SER A 167 -15.46 1.31 -16.39
C SER A 167 -15.90 0.15 -17.29
N GLU A 168 -15.09 -0.22 -18.29
CA GLU A 168 -15.37 -1.35 -19.20
C GLU A 168 -15.02 -2.73 -18.62
N LEU A 169 -14.27 -2.79 -17.52
CA LEU A 169 -13.82 -4.02 -16.86
C LEU A 169 -14.58 -4.36 -15.58
N GLY A 170 -15.47 -3.46 -15.13
CA GLY A 170 -16.24 -3.60 -13.90
C GLY A 170 -15.54 -2.94 -12.70
N THR A 171 -15.86 -1.67 -12.46
CA THR A 171 -15.64 -0.99 -11.17
C THR A 171 -16.74 -1.31 -10.18
#